data_AF-A0AAP2DS49-F1
#
_entry.id   AF-A0AAP2DS49-F1
#
_cell.length_a   1.000
_cell.length_b   1.000
_cell.length_c   1.000
_cell.angle_alpha   90.00
_cell.angle_beta   90.00
_cell.angle_gamma   90.00
#
_symmetry.space_group_name_H-M   'P 1'
#
loop_
_entity.id
_entity.type
_entity.pdbx_description
1 polymer ?
#
loop_
_entity_poly.entity_id
_entity_poly.type
_entity_poly.pdbx_seq_one_letter_code
_entity_poly.pdbx_strand_id
1 'polypeptide(L)'
;MNHYEEELQNNIEAGRPTAADDVDAKAYREVFRALSAPPKTSLSSDFADRIVARIEEKQKRESKKDVIWFASGIGVMILVFVATILYTGFKFDLGFLNDMSGYAGLFIFGAAFILLLNILDKKLVIKSTAK
;
A
#
# COMPACT_ATOMS: atom_id res chain seq x y z
N MET A 1 -37.37 28.74 -19.26
CA MET A 1 -36.34 28.50 -20.29
C MET A 1 -37.05 28.61 -21.63
N ASN A 2 -36.48 29.31 -22.60
CA ASN A 2 -37.14 29.47 -23.89
C ASN A 2 -36.91 28.20 -24.72
N HIS A 3 -37.98 27.55 -25.22
CA HIS A 3 -37.86 26.31 -26.01
C HIS A 3 -36.96 26.47 -27.24
N TYR A 4 -36.92 27.68 -27.81
CA TYR A 4 -36.04 28.03 -28.92
C TYR A 4 -34.54 27.94 -28.56
N GLU A 5 -34.16 28.33 -27.34
CA GLU A 5 -32.76 28.28 -26.87
C GLU A 5 -32.30 26.84 -26.66
N GLU A 6 -33.17 25.98 -26.12
CA GLU A 6 -32.88 24.55 -25.92
C GLU A 6 -32.70 23.82 -27.26
N GLU A 7 -33.54 24.12 -28.25
CA GLU A 7 -33.40 23.56 -29.60
C GLU A 7 -32.13 24.05 -30.29
N LEU A 8 -31.80 25.34 -30.16
CA LEU A 8 -30.57 25.91 -30.71
C LEU A 8 -29.33 25.26 -30.08
N GLN A 9 -29.32 25.12 -28.77
CA GLN A 9 -28.24 24.47 -28.02
C GLN A 9 -28.05 23.01 -28.46
N ASN A 10 -29.13 22.22 -28.48
CA ASN A 10 -29.08 20.81 -28.88
C ASN A 10 -28.57 20.63 -30.32
N ASN A 11 -28.93 21.53 -31.23
CA ASN A 11 -28.46 21.49 -32.62
C ASN A 11 -26.96 21.82 -32.75
N ILE A 12 -26.46 22.76 -31.93
CA ILE A 12 -25.03 23.12 -31.91
C ILE A 12 -24.19 22.01 -31.27
N GLU A 13 -24.67 21.42 -30.17
CA GLU A 13 -24.01 20.27 -29.52
C GLU A 13 -23.96 19.04 -30.45
N ALA A 14 -25.02 18.79 -31.22
CA ALA A 14 -25.09 17.68 -32.18
C ALA A 14 -24.34 17.96 -33.51
N GLY A 15 -23.69 19.12 -33.66
CA GLY A 15 -22.96 19.50 -34.88
C GLY A 15 -23.85 19.71 -36.11
N ARG A 16 -25.14 19.97 -35.93
CA ARG A 16 -26.10 20.17 -37.04
C ARG A 16 -25.99 21.60 -37.58
N PRO A 17 -26.23 21.80 -38.89
CA PRO A 17 -26.18 23.14 -39.50
C PRO A 17 -27.30 24.02 -38.94
N THR A 18 -26.91 25.08 -38.23
CA THR A 18 -27.79 26.19 -37.83
C THR A 18 -27.68 27.35 -38.81
N ALA A 19 -28.65 28.26 -38.84
CA ALA A 19 -28.60 29.46 -39.68
C ALA A 19 -27.30 30.24 -39.45
N ALA A 20 -26.51 30.46 -40.51
CA ALA A 20 -25.14 30.97 -40.41
C ALA A 20 -25.04 32.45 -39.97
N ASP A 21 -26.15 33.19 -40.04
CA ASP A 21 -26.23 34.62 -39.71
C ASP A 21 -26.82 34.91 -38.33
N ASP A 22 -27.14 33.88 -37.55
CA ASP A 22 -27.64 34.04 -36.20
C ASP A 22 -26.50 34.35 -35.21
N VAL A 23 -26.60 35.48 -34.52
CA VAL A 23 -25.62 35.96 -33.54
C VAL A 23 -25.55 35.03 -32.34
N ASP A 24 -26.70 34.47 -31.93
CA ASP A 24 -26.78 33.58 -30.78
C ASP A 24 -26.12 32.25 -31.11
N ALA A 25 -26.32 31.73 -32.33
CA ALA A 25 -25.66 30.51 -32.78
C ALA A 25 -24.12 30.63 -32.78
N LYS A 26 -23.58 31.81 -33.11
CA LYS A 26 -22.13 32.08 -33.05
C LYS A 26 -21.63 32.13 -31.60
N ALA A 27 -22.37 32.77 -30.70
CA ALA A 27 -22.02 32.84 -29.29
C ALA A 27 -22.00 31.44 -28.65
N TYR A 28 -23.02 30.62 -28.88
CA TYR A 28 -23.07 29.24 -28.39
C TYR A 28 -21.90 28.40 -28.93
N ARG A 29 -21.59 28.50 -30.23
CA ARG A 29 -20.44 27.78 -30.81
C ARG A 29 -19.11 28.15 -30.14
N GLU A 30 -18.90 29.41 -29.81
CA GLU A 30 -17.68 29.86 -29.12
C GLU A 30 -17.60 29.35 -27.68
N VAL A 31 -18.72 29.37 -26.95
CA VAL A 31 -18.80 28.80 -25.60
C VAL A 31 -18.50 27.31 -25.62
N PHE A 32 -19.16 26.55 -26.49
CA PHE A 32 -18.90 25.10 -26.62
C PHE A 32 -17.48 24.80 -27.07
N ARG A 33 -16.91 25.61 -27.96
CA ARG A 33 -15.50 25.48 -28.36
C ARG A 33 -14.55 25.68 -27.18
N ALA A 34 -14.80 26.67 -26.33
CA ALA A 34 -14.02 26.93 -25.13
C ALA A 34 -14.16 25.80 -24.08
N LEU A 35 -15.35 25.24 -23.93
CA LEU A 35 -15.63 24.12 -23.00
C LEU A 35 -15.11 22.77 -23.50
N SER A 36 -15.04 22.58 -24.82
CA SER A 36 -14.52 21.35 -25.45
C SER A 36 -12.99 21.32 -25.48
N ALA A 37 -12.34 22.45 -25.21
CA ALA A 37 -10.89 22.50 -25.10
C ALA A 37 -10.45 21.66 -23.88
N PRO A 38 -9.54 20.68 -24.05
CA PRO A 38 -9.04 19.92 -22.91
C PRO A 38 -8.40 20.90 -21.92
N PRO A 39 -8.74 20.82 -20.61
CA PRO A 39 -8.10 21.67 -19.63
C PRO A 39 -6.60 21.43 -19.71
N LYS A 40 -5.80 22.51 -19.77
CA LYS A 40 -4.35 22.42 -19.66
C LYS A 40 -4.03 21.96 -18.24
N THR A 41 -4.06 20.65 -18.02
CA THR A 41 -3.72 20.01 -16.75
C THR A 41 -2.20 19.95 -16.61
N SER A 42 -1.57 21.09 -16.37
CA SER A 42 -0.24 21.09 -15.76
C SER A 42 -0.43 21.04 -14.26
N LEU A 43 -0.18 19.88 -13.65
CA LEU A 43 0.01 19.80 -12.20
C LEU A 43 1.18 20.74 -11.84
N SER A 44 0.94 21.71 -10.97
CA SER A 44 2.04 22.51 -10.42
C SER A 44 3.00 21.56 -9.69
N SER A 45 4.32 21.73 -9.85
CA SER A 45 5.34 20.93 -9.11
C SER A 45 5.00 20.86 -7.62
N ASP A 46 4.64 22.00 -7.03
CA ASP A 46 4.22 22.13 -5.64
C ASP A 46 3.04 21.23 -5.22
N PHE A 47 2.16 20.85 -6.14
CA PHE A 47 1.05 19.95 -5.82
C PHE A 47 1.54 18.50 -5.73
N ALA A 48 2.36 18.06 -6.68
CA ALA A 48 2.97 16.73 -6.64
C ALA A 48 3.84 16.58 -5.38
N ASP A 49 4.67 17.58 -5.09
CA ASP A 49 5.57 17.58 -3.93
C ASP A 49 4.79 17.54 -2.61
N ARG A 50 3.68 18.28 -2.50
CA ARG A 50 2.79 18.24 -1.31
C ARG A 50 2.12 16.88 -1.12
N ILE A 51 1.71 16.22 -2.19
CA ILE A 51 1.09 14.89 -2.12
C ILE A 51 2.13 13.85 -1.68
N VAL A 52 3.32 13.87 -2.28
CA VAL A 52 4.41 12.95 -1.92
C VAL A 52 4.81 13.15 -0.46
N ALA A 53 5.03 14.39 -0.01
CA ALA A 53 5.37 14.68 1.38
C ALA A 53 4.31 14.17 2.37
N ARG A 54 3.02 14.32 2.03
CA ARG A 54 1.91 13.84 2.87
C ARG A 54 1.84 12.31 2.92
N ILE A 55 2.14 11.61 1.82
CA ILE A 55 2.18 10.15 1.78
C ILE A 55 3.35 9.63 2.63
N GLU A 56 4.54 10.22 2.48
CA GLU A 56 5.71 9.83 3.28
C GLU A 56 5.50 10.07 4.78
N GLU A 57 4.90 11.20 5.16
CA GLU A 57 4.63 11.49 6.56
C GLU A 57 3.65 10.47 7.17
N LYS A 58 2.62 10.09 6.42
CA LYS A 58 1.65 9.07 6.85
C LYS A 58 2.33 7.71 7.04
N GLN A 59 3.14 7.29 6.08
CA GLN A 59 3.87 6.03 6.15
C GLN A 59 4.87 5.99 7.32
N LYS A 60 5.60 7.09 7.56
CA LYS A 60 6.52 7.21 8.71
C LYS A 60 5.78 7.12 10.04
N ARG A 61 4.58 7.71 10.16
CA ARG A 61 3.77 7.65 11.39
C ARG A 61 3.24 6.24 11.66
N GLU A 62 2.72 5.57 10.63
CA GLU A 62 2.23 4.19 10.75
C GLU A 62 3.37 3.24 11.13
N SER A 63 4.51 3.31 10.44
CA SER A 63 5.68 2.49 10.74
C SER A 63 6.20 2.67 12.18
N LYS A 64 6.23 3.90 12.70
CA LYS A 64 6.62 4.15 14.11
C LYS A 64 5.65 3.52 15.10
N LYS A 65 4.35 3.58 14.85
CA LYS A 65 3.33 2.99 15.73
C LYS A 65 3.49 1.47 15.79
N ASP A 66 3.75 0.83 14.66
CA ASP A 66 3.94 -0.61 14.57
C ASP A 66 5.21 -1.06 15.32
N VAL A 67 6.30 -0.32 15.18
CA VAL A 67 7.55 -0.60 15.92
C VAL A 67 7.35 -0.48 17.43
N ILE A 68 6.62 0.54 17.88
CA ILE A 68 6.30 0.71 19.32
C ILE A 68 5.44 -0.45 19.82
N TRP A 69 4.42 -0.85 19.06
CA TRP A 69 3.56 -1.98 19.41
C TRP A 69 4.33 -3.30 19.47
N PHE A 70 5.21 -3.53 18.50
CA PHE A 70 6.08 -4.70 18.46
C PHE A 70 7.04 -4.73 19.65
N ALA A 71 7.72 -3.62 19.94
CA ALA A 71 8.61 -3.50 21.10
C ALA A 71 7.85 -3.70 22.42
N SER A 72 6.64 -3.14 22.54
CA SER A 72 5.77 -3.35 23.70
C SER A 72 5.36 -4.81 23.85
N GLY A 73 5.00 -5.49 22.75
CA GLY A 73 4.65 -6.91 22.76
C GLY A 73 5.80 -7.78 23.23
N ILE A 74 7.01 -7.54 22.72
CA ILE A 74 8.22 -8.24 23.19
C ILE A 74 8.49 -7.95 24.66
N GLY A 75 8.37 -6.69 25.09
CA GLY A 75 8.58 -6.30 26.49
C GLY A 75 7.62 -7.03 27.44
N VAL A 76 6.33 -7.08 27.09
CA VAL A 76 5.33 -7.82 27.88
C VAL A 76 5.62 -9.32 27.90
N MET A 77 6.01 -9.91 26.77
CA MET A 77 6.37 -11.33 26.69
C MET A 77 7.53 -11.67 27.64
N ILE A 78 8.58 -10.85 27.66
CA ILE A 78 9.73 -11.04 28.56
C ILE A 78 9.30 -10.90 30.02
N LEU A 79 8.49 -9.89 30.34
CA LEU A 79 8.00 -9.68 31.71
C LEU A 79 7.17 -10.88 32.20
N VAL A 80 6.26 -11.38 31.35
CA VAL A 80 5.46 -12.58 31.67
C VAL A 80 6.35 -13.80 31.86
N PHE A 81 7.37 -13.98 31.02
CA PHE A 81 8.32 -15.08 31.13
C PHE A 81 9.08 -15.04 32.46
N VAL A 82 9.63 -13.88 32.84
CA VAL A 82 10.32 -13.69 34.13
C VAL A 82 9.37 -13.92 35.30
N ALA A 83 8.18 -13.33 35.27
CA ALA A 83 7.16 -13.52 36.30
C ALA A 83 6.78 -14.99 36.46
N THR A 84 6.67 -15.73 35.35
CA THR A 84 6.36 -17.16 35.35
C THR A 84 7.47 -17.96 36.01
N ILE A 85 8.75 -17.69 35.70
CA ILE A 85 9.89 -18.37 36.34
C ILE A 85 9.89 -18.12 37.86
N LEU A 86 9.67 -16.86 38.27
CA LEU A 86 9.61 -16.49 39.69
C LEU A 86 8.46 -17.17 40.42
N TYR A 87 7.27 -17.22 39.80
CA TYR A 87 6.07 -17.83 40.41
C TYR A 87 6.15 -19.36 40.47
N THR A 88 6.63 -20.00 39.40
CA THR A 88 6.75 -21.46 39.33
C THR A 88 7.96 -22.00 40.07
N GLY A 89 8.87 -21.12 40.53
CA GLY A 89 10.12 -21.53 41.17
C GLY A 89 11.01 -22.35 40.25
N PHE A 90 10.86 -22.19 38.93
CA PHE A 90 11.58 -22.96 37.92
C PHE A 90 13.08 -22.70 38.05
N LYS A 91 13.79 -23.66 38.64
CA LYS A 91 15.25 -23.66 38.60
C LYS A 91 15.64 -24.12 37.22
N PHE A 92 16.35 -23.25 36.48
CA PHE A 92 17.07 -23.67 35.27
C PHE A 92 18.15 -24.67 35.69
N ASP A 93 17.77 -25.93 35.82
CA ASP A 93 18.72 -27.01 35.98
C ASP A 93 19.34 -27.25 34.61
N LEU A 94 20.48 -26.61 34.37
CA LEU A 94 21.30 -26.83 33.18
C LEU A 94 21.77 -28.30 33.06
N GLY A 95 21.43 -29.18 34.02
CA GLY A 95 21.50 -30.63 33.87
C GLY A 95 20.80 -31.14 32.60
N PHE A 96 19.72 -30.49 32.13
CA PHE A 96 19.12 -30.83 30.84
C PHE A 96 20.09 -30.63 29.68
N LEU A 97 21.05 -29.69 29.73
CA LEU A 97 22.06 -29.52 28.68
C LEU A 97 23.10 -30.64 28.71
N ASN A 98 23.39 -31.16 29.91
CA ASN A 98 24.28 -32.32 30.07
C ASN A 98 23.62 -33.60 29.51
N ASP A 99 22.31 -33.77 29.71
CA ASP A 99 21.52 -34.84 29.07
C ASP A 99 21.26 -34.58 27.57
N MET A 100 21.20 -33.32 27.14
CA MET A 100 21.01 -32.89 25.75
C MET A 100 22.29 -33.03 24.91
N SER A 101 23.46 -33.23 25.54
CA SER A 101 24.67 -33.66 24.84
C SER A 101 24.48 -35.02 24.14
N GLY A 102 23.62 -35.89 24.69
CA GLY A 102 23.17 -37.13 24.04
C GLY A 102 22.21 -36.90 22.86
N TYR A 103 21.60 -35.72 22.77
CA TYR A 103 20.69 -35.29 21.71
C TYR A 103 21.33 -34.30 20.74
N ALA A 104 22.67 -34.33 20.59
CA ALA A 104 23.38 -33.62 19.51
C ALA A 104 22.77 -33.92 18.13
N GLY A 105 22.19 -35.11 17.95
CA GLY A 105 21.42 -35.49 16.76
C GLY A 105 20.22 -34.59 16.47
N LEU A 106 19.57 -34.00 17.49
CA LEU A 106 18.44 -33.07 17.31
C LEU A 106 18.92 -31.71 16.78
N PHE A 107 20.09 -31.25 17.23
CA PHE A 107 20.72 -30.02 16.71
C PHE A 107 21.20 -30.22 15.27
N ILE A 108 21.84 -31.36 14.98
CA ILE A 108 22.25 -31.73 13.62
C ILE A 108 21.02 -31.88 12.71
N PHE A 109 19.95 -32.51 13.21
CA PHE A 109 18.68 -32.63 12.50
C PHE A 109 18.04 -31.26 12.25
N GLY A 110 18.02 -30.37 13.24
CA GLY A 110 17.52 -29.01 13.08
C GLY A 110 18.32 -28.22 12.04
N ALA A 111 19.64 -28.30 12.08
CA ALA A 111 20.51 -27.66 11.09
C ALA A 111 20.30 -28.23 9.67
N ALA A 112 20.20 -29.56 9.55
CA ALA A 112 19.92 -30.23 8.29
C ALA A 112 18.52 -29.88 7.75
N PHE A 113 17.52 -29.78 8.62
CA PHE A 113 16.15 -29.42 8.27
C PHE A 113 16.05 -27.98 7.78
N ILE A 114 16.74 -27.04 8.44
CA ILE A 114 16.83 -25.64 7.99
C ILE A 114 17.52 -25.56 6.62
N LEU A 115 18.61 -26.31 6.41
CA LEU A 115 19.27 -26.39 5.10
C LEU A 115 18.34 -26.96 4.03
N LEU A 116 17.58 -28.00 4.36
CA LEU A 116 16.63 -28.65 3.46
C LEU A 116 15.49 -27.69 3.08
N LEU A 117 14.95 -26.94 4.04
CA LEU A 117 13.97 -25.89 3.78
C LEU A 117 14.53 -24.78 2.89
N ASN A 118 15.76 -24.33 3.13
CA ASN A 118 16.42 -23.31 2.29
C ASN A 118 16.63 -23.82 0.85
N ILE A 119 16.97 -25.09 0.67
CA ILE A 119 17.08 -25.72 -0.66
C ILE A 119 15.71 -25.81 -1.33
N LEU A 120 14.67 -26.23 -0.61
CA LEU A 120 13.30 -26.30 -1.13
C LEU A 120 12.80 -24.93 -1.55
N ASP A 121 13.02 -23.92 -0.71
CA ASP A 121 12.63 -22.54 -0.98
C ASP A 121 13.31 -22.01 -2.26
N LYS A 122 14.64 -22.19 -2.37
CA LYS A 122 15.37 -21.86 -3.62
C LYS A 122 14.84 -22.59 -4.85
N LYS A 123 14.43 -23.86 -4.71
CA LYS A 123 13.94 -24.67 -5.84
C LYS A 123 12.48 -24.36 -6.21
N LEU A 124 11.65 -23.94 -5.26
CA LEU A 124 10.25 -23.57 -5.45
C LEU A 124 10.07 -22.13 -5.92
N VAL A 125 10.87 -21.19 -5.42
CA VAL A 125 10.80 -19.76 -5.81
C VAL A 125 11.19 -19.55 -7.27
N ILE A 126 12.15 -20.31 -7.81
CA ILE A 126 12.54 -20.23 -9.24
C ILE A 126 11.38 -20.61 -10.18
N LYS A 127 10.38 -21.38 -9.71
CA LYS A 127 9.21 -21.76 -10.52
C LYS A 127 8.08 -20.72 -10.50
N SER A 128 8.08 -19.78 -9.56
CA SER A 128 7.00 -18.79 -9.39
C SER A 128 7.30 -17.44 -10.03
N THR A 129 8.57 -17.13 -10.34
CA THR A 129 8.97 -15.88 -11.03
C THR A 129 9.12 -16.05 -12.54
N ALA A 130 8.69 -17.18 -13.10
CA ALA A 130 8.53 -17.39 -14.53
C ALA A 130 7.04 -17.31 -14.88
N LYS A 131 6.47 -16.12 -14.81
CA LYS A 131 5.27 -15.75 -15.57
C LYS A 131 5.21 -14.26 -15.81
#